data_AF-A0A7L4YJW2-F1
#
_entry.id   AF-A0A7L4YJW2-F1
#
_cell.length_a   1.000
_cell.length_b   1.000
_cell.length_c   1.000
_cell.angle_alpha   90.00
_cell.angle_beta   90.00
_cell.angle_gamma   90.00
#
_symmetry.space_group_name_H-M   'P 1'
#
loop_
_entity.id
_entity.type
_entity.pdbx_description
1 polymer ?
#
loop_
_entity_poly.entity_id
_entity_poly.type
_entity_poly.pdbx_seq_one_letter_code
_entity_poly.pdbx_strand_id
1 'polypeptide(L)'
;KERSLSTNTSDISVTATNDSRLYPGALLVVDETLLENNPTLLAVDRAPMTYSIDLPGLASSDSFLQVEDPSNSSVRGVVNDLLAKWHQDYGQVNNVPARMQ
;
A
#
# COMPACT_ATOMS: atom_id res chain seq x y z
N LYS A 1 -6.81 -40.57 -11.77
CA LYS A 1 -6.91 -40.29 -10.32
C LYS A 1 -7.21 -38.81 -10.18
N GLU A 2 -8.34 -38.47 -9.59
CA GLU A 2 -8.69 -37.06 -9.34
C GLU A 2 -7.79 -36.50 -8.23
N ARG A 3 -7.40 -35.23 -8.36
CA ARG A 3 -6.55 -34.51 -7.40
C ARG A 3 -7.16 -33.12 -7.19
N SER A 4 -7.34 -32.74 -5.94
CA SER A 4 -7.73 -31.39 -5.57
C SER A 4 -6.53 -30.59 -5.09
N LEU A 5 -6.55 -29.29 -5.35
CA LEU A 5 -5.59 -28.31 -4.85
C LEU A 5 -6.38 -27.24 -4.11
N SER A 6 -5.98 -26.93 -2.88
CA SER A 6 -6.54 -25.86 -2.07
C SER A 6 -5.41 -24.93 -1.65
N THR A 7 -5.60 -23.63 -1.83
CA THR A 7 -4.62 -22.60 -1.50
C THR A 7 -5.29 -21.52 -0.66
N ASN A 8 -4.58 -21.06 0.37
CA ASN A 8 -4.99 -19.93 1.18
C ASN A 8 -3.87 -18.88 1.05
N THR A 9 -4.21 -17.69 0.58
CA THR A 9 -3.29 -16.56 0.48
C THR A 9 -3.92 -15.33 1.10
N SER A 10 -3.09 -14.53 1.77
CA SER A 10 -3.44 -13.16 2.18
C SER A 10 -2.71 -12.11 1.35
N ASP A 11 -1.66 -12.52 0.63
CA ASP A 11 -0.94 -11.67 -0.31
C ASP A 11 -1.70 -11.67 -1.64
N ILE A 12 -2.22 -10.49 -1.99
CA ILE A 12 -2.97 -10.23 -3.22
C ILE A 12 -2.06 -9.44 -4.16
N SER A 13 -1.95 -9.89 -5.41
CA SER A 13 -1.05 -9.26 -6.38
C SER A 13 -1.58 -7.92 -6.87
N VAL A 14 -0.74 -6.89 -6.83
CA VAL A 14 -1.00 -5.62 -7.51
C VAL A 14 -0.73 -5.78 -9.00
N THR A 15 -1.69 -5.42 -9.84
CA THR A 15 -1.65 -5.51 -11.30
C THR A 15 -2.10 -4.19 -11.91
N ALA A 16 -1.80 -3.95 -13.19
CA ALA A 16 -2.24 -2.72 -13.87
C ALA A 16 -3.77 -2.52 -13.84
N THR A 17 -4.56 -3.60 -13.74
CA THR A 17 -6.03 -3.55 -13.72
C THR A 17 -6.59 -3.08 -12.37
N ASN A 18 -5.96 -3.45 -11.26
CA ASN A 18 -6.43 -3.15 -9.91
C ASN A 18 -5.67 -2.01 -9.22
N ASP A 19 -4.56 -1.55 -9.82
CA ASP A 19 -3.67 -0.51 -9.29
C ASP A 19 -4.41 0.75 -8.81
N SER A 20 -5.40 1.22 -9.56
CA SER A 20 -6.17 2.42 -9.22
C SER A 20 -6.99 2.33 -7.92
N ARG A 21 -7.21 1.13 -7.42
CA ARG A 21 -8.05 0.82 -6.25
C ARG A 21 -7.24 0.33 -5.05
N LEU A 22 -5.98 -0.02 -5.27
CA LEU A 22 -5.08 -0.51 -4.22
C LEU A 22 -4.18 0.62 -3.76
N TYR A 23 -4.45 1.10 -2.56
CA TYR A 23 -3.63 2.06 -1.82
C TYR A 23 -3.78 1.82 -0.31
N PRO A 24 -2.78 2.18 0.51
CA PRO A 24 -2.88 2.05 1.96
C PRO A 24 -4.14 2.72 2.52
N GLY A 25 -4.90 1.95 3.30
CA GLY A 25 -6.16 2.39 3.88
C GLY A 25 -7.37 2.28 2.96
N ALA A 26 -7.26 1.87 1.69
CA ALA A 26 -8.43 1.66 0.82
C ALA A 26 -9.48 0.74 1.46
N LEU A 27 -10.74 1.16 1.47
CA LEU A 27 -11.86 0.32 1.89
C LEU A 27 -12.39 -0.46 0.69
N LEU A 28 -12.30 -1.77 0.74
CA LEU A 28 -12.69 -2.67 -0.35
C LEU A 28 -13.90 -3.50 0.06
N VAL A 29 -14.79 -3.78 -0.89
CA VAL A 29 -15.90 -4.71 -0.70
C VAL A 29 -15.38 -6.15 -0.75
N VAL A 30 -15.83 -6.98 0.18
CA VAL A 30 -15.49 -8.41 0.22
C VAL A 30 -16.55 -9.18 -0.56
N ASP A 31 -16.30 -9.36 -1.86
CA ASP A 31 -17.17 -10.06 -2.80
C ASP A 31 -16.37 -10.84 -3.86
N GLU A 32 -17.05 -11.36 -4.89
CA GLU A 32 -16.44 -12.08 -6.00
C GLU A 32 -15.38 -11.26 -6.75
N THR A 33 -15.53 -9.92 -6.79
CA THR A 33 -14.55 -9.05 -7.46
C THR A 33 -13.20 -9.05 -6.74
N LEU A 34 -13.20 -9.22 -5.41
CA LEU A 34 -11.96 -9.40 -4.64
C LEU A 34 -11.32 -10.76 -4.92
N LEU A 35 -12.12 -11.84 -5.07
CA LEU A 35 -11.61 -13.17 -5.45
C LEU A 35 -10.97 -13.16 -6.85
N GLU A 36 -11.51 -12.35 -7.76
CA GLU A 36 -10.98 -12.14 -9.11
C GLU A 36 -9.78 -11.18 -9.17
N ASN A 37 -9.28 -10.71 -8.02
CA ASN A 37 -8.20 -9.72 -7.91
C ASN A 37 -8.55 -8.36 -8.58
N ASN A 38 -9.83 -8.03 -8.65
CA ASN A 38 -10.38 -6.82 -9.27
C ASN A 38 -11.35 -6.08 -8.32
N PRO A 39 -10.95 -5.77 -7.08
CA PRO A 39 -11.86 -5.39 -6.01
C PRO A 39 -12.66 -4.13 -6.32
N THR A 40 -13.79 -3.97 -5.63
CA THR A 40 -14.59 -2.75 -5.69
C THR A 40 -14.22 -1.83 -4.52
N LEU A 41 -13.92 -0.56 -4.81
CA LEU A 41 -13.66 0.44 -3.78
C LEU A 41 -14.99 0.90 -3.17
N LEU A 42 -15.08 0.91 -1.85
CA LEU A 42 -16.24 1.45 -1.13
C LEU A 42 -16.20 2.99 -1.17
N ALA A 43 -17.14 3.58 -1.91
CA ALA A 43 -17.27 5.03 -2.05
C ALA A 43 -18.00 5.62 -0.82
N VAL A 44 -17.21 6.07 0.16
CA VAL A 44 -17.68 6.74 1.38
C VAL A 44 -16.66 7.79 1.79
N ASP A 45 -17.13 8.87 2.40
CA ASP A 45 -16.27 9.90 2.98
C ASP A 45 -15.33 9.27 4.01
N ARG A 46 -14.09 9.75 4.01
CA ARG A 46 -13.01 9.17 4.79
C ARG A 46 -12.56 10.17 5.85
N ALA A 47 -12.33 9.66 7.06
CA ALA A 47 -11.64 10.44 8.07
C ALA A 47 -10.14 10.53 7.72
N PRO A 48 -9.42 11.53 8.26
CA PRO A 48 -7.98 11.62 8.16
C PRO A 48 -7.30 10.33 8.59
N MET A 49 -6.25 9.92 7.87
CA MET A 49 -5.50 8.70 8.15
C MET A 49 -4.01 8.99 8.31
N THR A 50 -3.39 8.27 9.23
CA THR A 50 -1.94 8.30 9.44
C THR A 50 -1.29 7.10 8.76
N TYR A 51 -0.28 7.37 7.95
CA TYR A 51 0.53 6.38 7.24
C TYR A 51 1.92 6.32 7.84
N SER A 52 2.50 5.12 7.86
CA SER A 52 3.89 4.91 8.26
C SER A 52 4.63 4.17 7.15
N ILE A 53 5.86 4.58 6.86
CA ILE A 53 6.73 3.88 5.92
C ILE A 53 7.96 3.35 6.67
N ASP A 54 8.25 2.06 6.50
CA ASP A 54 9.37 1.37 7.13
C ASP A 54 10.61 1.42 6.23
N LEU A 55 11.24 2.61 6.13
CA LEU A 55 12.53 2.79 5.47
C LEU A 55 13.62 3.09 6.52
N PRO A 56 14.81 2.46 6.40
CA PRO A 56 15.89 2.61 7.37
C PRO A 56 16.40 4.05 7.44
N GLY A 57 16.61 4.57 8.65
CA GLY A 57 17.06 5.94 8.88
C GLY A 57 15.92 6.92 9.17
N LEU A 58 14.67 6.61 8.79
CA LEU A 58 13.52 7.35 9.30
C LEU A 58 13.40 7.08 10.81
N ALA A 59 13.43 8.13 11.62
CA ALA A 59 13.30 8.04 13.06
C ALA A 59 12.14 8.89 13.59
N SER A 60 11.43 8.38 14.60
CA SER A 60 10.36 9.10 15.30
C SER A 60 9.25 9.60 14.35
N SER A 61 8.98 10.91 14.30
CA SER A 61 7.92 11.51 13.50
C SER A 61 8.19 11.51 12.00
N ASP A 62 9.43 11.29 11.55
CA ASP A 62 9.79 11.34 10.13
C ASP A 62 9.25 10.15 9.33
N SER A 63 8.88 9.04 9.99
CA SER A 63 8.28 7.88 9.32
C SER A 63 6.77 8.02 9.11
N PHE A 64 6.14 9.03 9.69
CA PHE A 64 4.69 9.19 9.71
C PHE A 64 4.20 10.37 8.87
N LEU A 65 3.06 10.20 8.23
CA LEU A 65 2.37 11.23 7.47
C LEU A 65 0.87 11.17 7.73
N GLN A 66 0.23 12.33 7.75
CA GLN A 66 -1.22 12.43 7.86
C GLN A 66 -1.80 12.90 6.52
N VAL A 67 -2.87 12.24 6.07
CA VAL A 67 -3.64 12.64 4.89
C VAL A 67 -5.07 12.88 5.34
N GLU A 68 -5.56 14.10 5.11
CA GLU A 68 -6.90 14.52 5.55
C GLU A 68 -8.01 13.83 4.76
N ASP A 69 -7.87 13.74 3.43
CA ASP A 69 -8.80 13.06 2.54
C ASP A 69 -8.08 11.94 1.77
N PRO A 70 -8.04 10.72 2.31
CA PRO A 70 -7.31 9.61 1.72
C PRO A 70 -8.02 9.06 0.48
N SER A 71 -7.38 9.27 -0.67
CA SER A 71 -7.73 8.73 -1.98
C SER A 71 -6.48 8.11 -2.62
N ASN A 72 -6.64 7.37 -3.72
CA ASN A 72 -5.49 6.79 -4.41
C ASN A 72 -4.45 7.86 -4.80
N SER A 73 -4.89 9.03 -5.28
CA SER A 73 -3.97 10.10 -5.69
C SER A 73 -3.30 10.79 -4.50
N SER A 74 -4.06 11.16 -3.47
CA SER A 74 -3.51 11.87 -2.30
C SER A 74 -2.53 10.99 -1.53
N VAL A 75 -2.86 9.71 -1.32
CA VAL A 75 -1.98 8.77 -0.62
C VAL A 75 -0.71 8.50 -1.41
N ARG A 76 -0.80 8.27 -2.73
CA ARG A 76 0.39 8.06 -3.58
C ARG A 76 1.30 9.29 -3.62
N GLY A 77 0.72 10.48 -3.73
CA GLY A 77 1.49 11.73 -3.70
C GLY A 77 2.33 11.82 -2.43
N VAL A 78 1.67 11.67 -1.28
CA VAL A 78 2.31 11.76 0.03
C VAL A 78 3.36 10.64 0.26
N VAL A 79 3.10 9.41 -0.19
CA VAL A 79 4.08 8.32 -0.14
C VAL A 79 5.31 8.63 -1.00
N ASN A 80 5.11 9.14 -2.22
CA ASN A 80 6.21 9.51 -3.12
C ASN A 80 7.04 10.67 -2.54
N ASP A 81 6.39 11.65 -1.93
CA ASP A 81 7.06 12.79 -1.30
C ASP A 81 7.95 12.34 -0.14
N LEU A 82 7.47 11.40 0.69
CA LEU A 82 8.29 10.82 1.76
C LEU A 82 9.44 9.99 1.21
N LEU A 83 9.21 9.20 0.16
CA LEU A 83 10.27 8.43 -0.47
C LEU A 83 11.35 9.34 -1.06
N ALA A 84 10.94 10.47 -1.67
CA ALA A 84 11.87 11.47 -2.19
C ALA A 84 12.70 12.10 -1.06
N LYS A 85 12.05 12.51 0.05
CA LYS A 85 12.74 12.99 1.26
C LYS A 85 13.72 11.95 1.79
N TRP A 86 13.29 10.70 1.92
CA TRP A 86 14.14 9.62 2.39
C TRP A 86 15.36 9.40 1.50
N HIS A 87 15.17 9.40 0.18
CA HIS A 87 16.25 9.22 -0.78
C HIS A 87 17.32 10.32 -0.66
N GLN A 88 16.88 11.57 -0.45
CA GLN A 88 17.77 12.71 -0.28
C GLN A 88 18.53 12.67 1.05
N ASP A 89 17.84 12.38 2.15
CA ASP A 89 18.39 12.57 3.50
C ASP A 89 19.08 11.31 4.05
N TYR A 90 18.61 10.12 3.67
CA TYR A 90 19.01 8.85 4.29
C TYR A 90 19.48 7.78 3.29
N GLY A 91 19.12 7.90 2.01
CA GLY A 91 19.37 6.88 0.99
C GLY A 91 20.84 6.63 0.64
N GLN A 92 21.73 7.61 0.87
CA GLN A 92 23.16 7.46 0.56
C GLN A 92 23.91 6.56 1.56
N VAL A 93 23.41 6.47 2.79
CA VAL A 93 24.07 5.71 3.88
C VAL A 93 23.30 4.44 4.26
N ASN A 94 22.03 4.35 3.89
CA ASN A 94 21.18 3.20 4.19
C ASN A 94 20.90 2.39 2.91
N ASN A 95 21.47 1.19 2.83
CA ASN A 95 21.13 0.22 1.78
C ASN A 95 19.87 -0.57 2.17
N VAL A 96 18.91 -0.67 1.25
CA VAL A 96 17.66 -1.43 1.45
C VAL A 96 17.72 -2.72 0.63
N PRO A 97 18.09 -3.87 1.23
CA PRO A 97 18.04 -5.15 0.54
C PRO A 97 16.58 -5.58 0.31
N ALA A 98 16.29 -6.16 -0.85
CA ALA A 98 14.98 -6.72 -1.15
C ALA A 98 14.68 -7.92 -0.24
N ARG A 99 13.43 -8.01 0.24
CA ARG A 99 12.92 -9.19 0.95
C ARG A 99 12.26 -10.12 -0.07
N MET A 100 12.79 -11.33 -0.23
CA MET A 100 12.24 -12.35 -1.12
C MET A 100 11.18 -13.16 -0.36
N GLN A 101 10.03 -13.39 -0.99
CA GLN A 101 8.93 -14.25 -0.49
C GLN A 101 8.81 -15.51 -1.34
#